data_AF-A0A1I6Q4L6-F1
#
_entry.id   AF-A0A1I6Q4L6-F1
#
_cell.length_a   1.000
_cell.length_b   1.000
_cell.length_c   1.000
_cell.angle_alpha   90.00
_cell.angle_beta   90.00
_cell.angle_gamma   90.00
#
_symmetry.space_group_name_H-M   'P 1'
#
loop_
_entity.id
_entity.type
_entity.pdbx_description
1 polymer ?
#
loop_
_entity_poly.entity_id
_entity_poly.type
_entity_poly.pdbx_seq_one_letter_code
_entity_poly.pdbx_strand_id
1 'polypeptide(L)'
;MSERIFVKLYIDAVHAGMVADMGADNWHTLCVLASFIDKDGTCYPSQEYLADRMGVKTREAANRRIKALCEYRWEGRTVVTKEKVRGKGQMFANNKYYFTEVSPFAIR
;
A
#
# COMPACT_ATOMS: atom_id res chain seq x y z
N MET A 1 -24.64 9.47 4.71
CA MET A 1 -23.88 9.17 3.47
C MET A 1 -22.41 9.32 3.81
N SER A 2 -21.57 8.30 3.61
CA SER A 2 -20.12 8.49 3.79
C SER A 2 -19.61 9.43 2.70
N GLU A 3 -18.62 10.26 3.04
CA GLU A 3 -17.91 11.09 2.08
C GLU A 3 -17.35 10.21 0.94
N ARG A 4 -17.52 10.64 -0.31
CA ARG A 4 -17.05 9.89 -1.48
C ARG A 4 -15.58 10.22 -1.69
N ILE A 5 -14.70 9.43 -1.09
CA ILE A 5 -13.25 9.51 -1.29
C ILE A 5 -12.86 8.68 -2.51
N PHE A 6 -12.00 9.23 -3.37
CA PHE A 6 -11.46 8.53 -4.53
C PHE A 6 -9.95 8.78 -4.63
N VAL A 7 -9.25 7.82 -5.21
CA VAL A 7 -7.82 7.91 -5.53
C VAL A 7 -7.68 8.09 -7.04
N LYS A 8 -6.89 9.06 -7.49
CA LYS A 8 -6.64 9.27 -8.93
C LYS A 8 -5.39 8.49 -9.36
N LEU A 9 -5.48 7.78 -10.47
CA LEU A 9 -4.34 7.10 -11.12
C LEU A 9 -3.72 8.02 -12.17
N TYR A 10 -2.40 8.20 -12.14
CA TYR A 10 -1.66 8.78 -13.25
C TYR A 10 -1.68 7.80 -14.42
N ILE A 11 -2.30 8.21 -15.54
CA ILE A 11 -2.45 7.39 -16.75
C ILE A 11 -1.07 6.99 -17.30
N ASP A 12 -0.08 7.88 -17.17
CA ASP A 12 1.32 7.62 -17.55
C ASP A 12 1.93 6.43 -16.81
N ALA A 13 1.51 6.10 -15.58
CA ALA A 13 2.01 4.91 -14.89
C ALA A 13 1.62 3.62 -15.63
N VAL A 14 0.46 3.60 -16.28
CA VAL A 14 0.05 2.46 -17.11
C VAL A 14 0.84 2.45 -18.42
N HIS A 15 0.89 3.58 -19.12
CA HIS A 15 1.53 3.66 -20.43
C HIS A 15 3.05 3.52 -20.39
N ALA A 16 3.70 3.95 -19.31
CA ALA A 16 5.13 3.75 -19.08
C ALA A 16 5.47 2.30 -18.69
N GLY A 17 4.47 1.44 -18.46
CA GLY A 17 4.66 0.02 -18.15
C GLY A 17 4.77 -0.31 -16.67
N MET A 18 4.63 0.66 -15.76
CA MET A 18 4.78 0.44 -14.30
C MET A 18 3.81 -0.61 -13.78
N VAL A 19 2.54 -0.59 -14.22
CA VAL A 19 1.54 -1.57 -13.76
C VAL A 19 1.87 -2.98 -14.25
N ALA A 20 2.40 -3.11 -15.47
CA ALA A 20 2.82 -4.39 -16.01
C ALA A 20 4.06 -4.94 -15.30
N ASP A 21 5.07 -4.09 -15.06
CA ASP A 21 6.31 -4.43 -14.34
C ASP A 21 6.06 -4.85 -12.89
N MET A 22 5.17 -4.13 -12.20
CA MET A 22 4.79 -4.40 -10.82
C MET A 22 4.12 -5.77 -10.64
N GLY A 23 3.36 -6.21 -11.65
CA GLY A 23 2.60 -7.45 -11.64
C GLY A 23 1.29 -7.38 -10.84
N ALA A 24 0.40 -8.33 -11.11
CA ALA A 24 -0.98 -8.33 -10.60
C ALA A 24 -1.07 -8.36 -9.07
N ASP A 25 -0.21 -9.13 -8.40
CA ASP A 25 -0.24 -9.27 -6.95
C ASP A 25 0.14 -7.98 -6.23
N ASN A 26 1.21 -7.32 -6.67
CA ASN A 26 1.63 -6.04 -6.11
C ASN A 26 0.65 -4.93 -6.48
N TRP A 27 0.14 -4.89 -7.71
CA TRP A 27 -0.88 -3.93 -8.13
C TRP A 27 -2.15 -4.04 -7.27
N HIS A 28 -2.64 -5.25 -7.07
CA HIS A 28 -3.78 -5.51 -6.20
C HIS A 28 -3.51 -5.07 -4.76
N THR A 29 -2.33 -5.43 -4.21
CA THR A 29 -1.90 -5.03 -2.87
C THR A 29 -1.85 -3.50 -2.73
N LEU A 30 -1.32 -2.81 -3.74
CA LEU A 30 -1.21 -1.35 -3.79
C LEU A 30 -2.60 -0.70 -3.79
N CYS A 31 -3.54 -1.18 -4.61
CA CYS A 31 -4.92 -0.69 -4.64
C CYS A 31 -5.62 -0.84 -3.29
N VAL A 32 -5.51 -2.02 -2.66
CA VAL A 32 -6.09 -2.26 -1.33
C VAL A 32 -5.47 -1.32 -0.30
N LEU A 33 -4.15 -1.16 -0.31
CA LEU A 33 -3.46 -0.27 0.62
C LEU A 33 -3.87 1.20 0.41
N ALA A 34 -4.02 1.64 -0.84
CA ALA A 34 -4.42 3.00 -1.19
C ALA A 34 -5.83 3.34 -0.68
N SER A 35 -6.70 2.35 -0.53
CA SER A 35 -8.04 2.53 0.05
C SER A 35 -8.04 2.86 1.56
N PHE A 36 -6.88 2.74 2.23
CA PHE A 36 -6.68 3.07 3.64
C PHE A 36 -5.91 4.37 3.86
N ILE A 37 -5.65 5.12 2.80
CA ILE A 37 -5.02 6.43 2.90
C ILE A 37 -5.96 7.40 3.61
N ASP A 38 -5.46 8.04 4.67
CA ASP A 38 -6.11 9.17 5.30
C ASP A 38 -5.81 10.49 4.56
N LYS A 39 -6.41 11.58 5.04
CA LYS A 39 -6.20 12.94 4.50
C LYS A 39 -4.73 13.40 4.49
N ASP A 40 -3.87 12.77 5.30
CA ASP A 40 -2.46 13.11 5.45
C ASP A 40 -1.56 12.14 4.65
N GLY A 41 -2.14 11.31 3.77
CA GLY A 41 -1.38 10.39 2.91
C GLY A 41 -0.87 9.15 3.65
N THR A 42 -1.31 8.91 4.88
CA THR A 42 -0.81 7.84 5.75
C THR A 42 -1.80 6.67 5.81
N CYS A 43 -1.28 5.44 5.85
CA CYS A 43 -2.09 4.24 6.04
C CYS A 43 -1.64 3.48 7.29
N TYR A 44 -2.58 3.06 8.14
CA TYR A 44 -2.30 2.27 9.35
C TYR A 44 -3.18 1.01 9.53
N PRO A 45 -3.55 0.27 8.46
CA PRO A 45 -4.37 -0.93 8.62
C PRO A 45 -3.59 -2.08 9.30
N SER A 46 -4.28 -2.89 10.10
CA SER A 46 -3.71 -4.13 10.64
C SER A 46 -3.47 -5.15 9.52
N GLN A 47 -2.54 -6.07 9.72
CA GLN A 47 -2.23 -7.10 8.73
C GLN A 47 -3.38 -8.10 8.52
N GLU A 48 -4.18 -8.35 9.56
CA GLU A 48 -5.38 -9.19 9.48
C GLU A 48 -6.44 -8.50 8.62
N TYR A 49 -6.66 -7.20 8.85
CA TYR A 49 -7.62 -6.45 8.06
C TYR A 49 -7.20 -6.34 6.59
N LEU A 50 -5.90 -6.19 6.33
CA LEU A 50 -5.37 -6.28 4.97
C LEU A 50 -5.55 -7.67 4.35
N ALA A 51 -5.43 -8.75 5.13
CA ALA A 51 -5.65 -10.10 4.63
C ALA A 51 -7.09 -10.29 4.13
N ASP A 52 -8.07 -9.88 4.94
CA ASP A 52 -9.49 -9.93 4.58
C ASP A 52 -9.77 -9.11 3.31
N ARG A 53 -9.21 -7.90 3.24
CA ARG A 53 -9.45 -6.96 2.13
C ARG A 53 -8.75 -7.35 0.85
N MET A 54 -7.60 -8.04 0.94
CA MET A 54 -6.92 -8.65 -0.20
C MET A 54 -7.51 -10.02 -0.58
N GLY A 55 -8.48 -10.55 0.18
CA GLY A 55 -9.04 -11.89 -0.04
C GLY A 55 -8.02 -13.02 0.13
N VAL A 56 -7.01 -12.84 0.98
CA VAL A 56 -6.02 -13.89 1.29
C VAL A 56 -6.31 -14.53 2.64
N LYS A 57 -6.10 -15.84 2.74
CA LYS A 57 -6.56 -16.64 3.89
C LYS A 57 -5.84 -16.36 5.21
N THR A 58 -4.64 -15.77 5.18
CA THR A 58 -3.83 -15.59 6.39
C THR A 58 -3.14 -14.24 6.42
N ARG A 59 -2.91 -13.76 7.64
CA ARG A 59 -2.12 -12.57 7.94
C ARG A 59 -0.70 -12.67 7.38
N GLU A 60 -0.10 -13.86 7.43
CA GLU A 60 1.24 -14.12 6.90
C GLU A 60 1.28 -13.97 5.38
N ALA A 61 0.22 -14.38 4.67
CA ALA A 61 0.11 -14.18 3.22
C ALA A 61 0.01 -12.69 2.88
N ALA A 62 -0.79 -11.92 3.62
CA ALA A 62 -0.85 -10.47 3.48
C ALA A 62 0.51 -9.81 3.75
N ASN A 63 1.20 -10.21 4.83
CA ASN A 63 2.52 -9.70 5.16
C ASN A 63 3.55 -9.98 4.05
N ARG A 64 3.54 -11.15 3.42
CA ARG A 64 4.39 -11.44 2.25
C ARG A 64 4.11 -10.51 1.08
N ARG A 65 2.83 -10.27 0.74
CA ARG A 65 2.42 -9.34 -0.33
C ARG A 65 2.85 -7.90 -0.04
N ILE A 66 2.62 -7.44 1.19
CA ILE A 66 3.04 -6.10 1.63
C ILE A 66 4.56 -5.96 1.58
N LYS A 67 5.31 -6.98 2.00
CA LYS A 67 6.76 -6.99 1.93
C LYS A 67 7.23 -6.88 0.47
N ALA A 68 6.69 -7.70 -0.42
CA ALA A 68 7.00 -7.65 -1.85
C ALA A 68 6.71 -6.25 -2.44
N LEU A 69 5.58 -5.64 -2.09
CA LEU A 69 5.25 -4.29 -2.52
C LEU A 69 6.23 -3.22 -1.99
N CYS A 70 6.66 -3.33 -0.73
CA CYS A 70 7.66 -2.42 -0.15
C CYS A 70 9.07 -2.61 -0.74
N GLU A 71 9.35 -3.79 -1.29
CA GLU A 71 10.61 -4.15 -1.96
C GLU A 71 10.60 -3.81 -3.46
N TYR A 72 9.41 -3.71 -4.08
CA TYR A 72 9.25 -3.29 -5.46
C TYR A 72 9.88 -1.91 -5.72
N ARG A 73 10.51 -1.78 -6.90
CA ARG A 73 11.16 -0.55 -7.34
C ARG A 73 10.73 -0.24 -8.76
N TRP A 74 10.16 0.95 -8.96
CA TRP A 74 9.98 1.52 -10.28
C TRP A 74 11.15 2.45 -10.57
N GLU A 75 11.90 2.18 -11.64
CA GLU A 75 13.11 2.95 -11.99
C GLU A 75 14.09 3.12 -10.81
N GLY A 76 14.30 2.05 -10.03
CA GLY A 76 15.17 2.06 -8.85
C GLY A 76 14.59 2.72 -7.60
N ARG A 77 13.38 3.25 -7.63
CA ARG A 77 12.75 3.99 -6.52
C ARG A 77 11.60 3.20 -5.88
N THR A 78 11.54 3.19 -4.54
CA THR A 78 10.45 2.56 -3.77
C THR A 78 9.12 3.20 -4.12
N VAL A 79 8.08 2.42 -4.37
CA VAL A 79 6.70 2.95 -4.56
C VAL A 79 6.01 3.20 -3.24
N VAL A 80 6.16 2.27 -2.31
CA VAL A 80 5.62 2.33 -0.95
C VAL A 80 6.73 2.08 0.05
N THR A 81 6.74 2.83 1.15
CA THR A 81 7.63 2.58 2.29
C THR A 81 6.82 2.20 3.52
N LYS A 82 7.49 1.51 4.45
CA LYS A 82 6.91 1.07 5.72
C LYS A 82 7.73 1.60 6.87
N GLU A 83 7.07 2.26 7.82
CA GLU A 83 7.65 2.62 9.10
C GLU A 83 7.14 1.66 10.18
N LYS A 84 8.08 1.05 10.92
CA LYS A 84 7.75 0.25 12.11
C LYS A 84 7.64 1.20 13.30
N VAL A 85 6.41 1.49 13.72
CA VAL A 85 6.20 2.19 14.98
C VAL A 85 6.48 1.22 16.13
N ARG A 86 7.26 1.64 17.13
CA ARG A 86 7.39 0.90 18.39
C ARG A 86 6.29 1.38 19.33
N GLY A 87 5.47 0.48 19.84
CA GLY A 87 4.53 0.81 20.91
C GLY A 87 5.26 1.07 22.23
N LYS A 88 4.64 1.80 23.15
CA LYS A 88 5.09 1.84 24.54
C LYS A 88 4.71 0.51 25.20
N GLY A 89 5.70 -0.26 25.70
CA GLY A 89 5.48 -1.55 26.38
C GLY A 89 5.43 -2.77 25.44
N GLN A 90 4.69 -3.82 25.83
CA GLN A 90 4.57 -5.09 25.06
C GLN A 90 3.58 -5.02 23.88
N MET A 91 3.02 -3.85 23.56
CA MET A 91 2.08 -3.69 22.45
C MET A 91 2.85 -3.43 21.15
N PHE A 92 2.71 -4.34 20.18
CA PHE A 92 3.17 -4.08 18.81
C PHE A 92 2.31 -2.96 18.22
N ALA A 93 2.90 -1.81 17.89
CA ALA A 93 2.17 -0.76 17.18
C ALA A 93 1.98 -1.14 15.71
N ASN A 94 0.88 -0.67 15.11
CA ASN A 94 0.60 -0.89 13.70
C ASN A 94 1.72 -0.28 12.84
N ASN A 95 2.11 -0.99 11.79
CA ASN A 95 3.00 -0.42 10.78
C ASN A 95 2.28 0.75 10.09
N LYS A 96 3.03 1.81 9.83
CA LYS A 96 2.57 2.89 8.96
C LYS A 96 3.12 2.67 7.56
N TYR A 97 2.30 2.94 6.55
CA TYR A 97 2.70 2.85 5.16
C TYR A 97 2.53 4.21 4.50
N TYR A 98 3.49 4.53 3.64
CA TYR A 98 3.57 5.80 2.94
C TYR A 98 3.75 5.55 1.45
N PHE A 99 2.91 6.19 0.65
CA PHE A 99 3.10 6.26 -0.79
C PHE A 99 4.12 7.34 -1.09
N THR A 100 5.07 7.04 -1.94
CA THR A 100 6.13 7.98 -2.32
C THR A 100 5.71 8.81 -3.54
N GLU A 101 6.54 9.78 -3.92
CA GLU A 101 6.33 10.60 -5.13
C GLU A 101 6.31 9.79 -6.43
N VAL A 102 6.87 8.56 -6.46
CA VAL A 102 6.81 7.68 -7.64
C VAL A 102 5.60 6.75 -7.63
N SER A 103 4.72 6.89 -6.64
CA SER A 103 3.43 6.20 -6.61
C SER A 103 2.62 6.49 -7.88
N PRO A 104 1.91 5.50 -8.45
CA PRO A 104 1.04 5.73 -9.58
C PRO A 104 -0.24 6.50 -9.18
N PHE A 105 -0.46 6.72 -7.89
CA PHE A 105 -1.63 7.42 -7.37
C PHE A 105 -1.31 8.86 -6.97
N ALA A 106 -2.16 9.79 -7.41
CA ALA A 106 -2.18 11.15 -6.88
C ALA A 106 -2.90 11.14 -5.53
N ILE A 107 -2.14 11.34 -4.47
CA ILE A 107 -2.60 11.30 -3.09
C ILE A 107 -2.47 12.72 -2.54
N ARG A 108 -3.50 13.54 -2.77
CA ARG A 108 -3.69 14.91 -2.26
C ARG A 108 -5.17 15.25 -2.21
#